data_AF-A0A934S437-F1
#
_entry.id   AF-A0A934S437-F1
#
_cell.length_a   1.000
_cell.length_b   1.000
_cell.length_c   1.000
_cell.angle_alpha   90.00
_cell.angle_beta   90.00
_cell.angle_gamma   90.00
#
_symmetry.space_group_name_H-M   'P 1'
#
loop_
_entity.id
_entity.type
_entity.pdbx_description
1 polymer ?
#
loop_
_entity_poly.entity_id
_entity_poly.type
_entity_poly.pdbx_seq_one_letter_code
_entity_poly.pdbx_strand_id
1 'polypeptide(L)'
;MKTLFTLIALLLFAASANAELTIISTNHRDADSFKRFSEFFTGKHSDGRYSVFRSDETSRDGFYVSLLAKDKSILPKVSEVKVQYVKSGSQDIHSFTLPVIELNKKRILVGFTGGEWESGDSHPVAWKIELLDSSSKPIDSAQSFLWSE
;
A
#
# COMPACT_ATOMS: atom_id res chain seq x y z
N MET A 1 -19.20 -55.33 -12.44
CA MET A 1 -20.03 -54.25 -13.01
C MET A 1 -20.67 -53.47 -11.87
N LYS A 2 -20.21 -52.23 -11.64
CA LYS A 2 -20.93 -51.09 -11.03
C LYS A 2 -19.99 -49.88 -11.08
N THR A 3 -20.16 -49.11 -12.16
CA THR A 3 -19.97 -47.65 -12.35
C THR A 3 -19.45 -46.85 -11.14
N LEU A 4 -18.32 -46.14 -11.22
CA LEU A 4 -18.04 -44.84 -11.89
C LEU A 4 -18.60 -43.61 -11.12
N PHE A 5 -17.78 -42.55 -11.07
CA PHE A 5 -17.89 -41.24 -10.37
C PHE A 5 -17.32 -41.28 -8.94
N THR A 6 -16.32 -40.48 -8.56
CA THR A 6 -16.29 -39.01 -8.69
C THR A 6 -14.85 -38.46 -8.77
N LEU A 7 -14.70 -37.49 -9.66
CA LEU A 7 -13.60 -36.54 -9.85
C LEU A 7 -13.16 -35.91 -8.51
N ILE A 8 -11.88 -35.99 -8.13
CA ILE A 8 -11.32 -35.09 -7.10
C ILE A 8 -10.36 -34.14 -7.81
N ALA A 9 -10.72 -32.87 -7.73
CA ALA A 9 -10.12 -31.76 -8.42
C ALA A 9 -8.63 -31.60 -8.08
N LEU A 10 -7.87 -31.30 -9.13
CA LEU A 10 -6.48 -30.87 -9.10
C LEU A 10 -6.37 -29.60 -8.24
N LEU A 11 -5.88 -29.72 -7.01
CA LEU A 11 -5.44 -28.58 -6.22
C LEU A 11 -4.19 -27.99 -6.87
N LEU A 12 -4.38 -27.06 -7.80
CA LEU A 12 -3.34 -26.13 -8.23
C LEU A 12 -3.06 -25.18 -7.05
N PHE A 13 -2.27 -25.64 -6.09
CA PHE A 13 -1.57 -24.74 -5.18
C PHE A 13 -0.47 -24.05 -5.99
N ALA A 14 -0.84 -22.99 -6.70
CA ALA A 14 0.13 -22.02 -7.16
C ALA A 14 0.70 -21.35 -5.91
N ALA A 15 1.81 -21.89 -5.40
CA ALA A 15 2.68 -21.16 -4.50
C ALA A 15 3.22 -19.97 -5.31
N SER A 16 2.50 -18.85 -5.28
CA SER A 16 3.01 -17.59 -5.78
C SER A 16 4.31 -17.33 -5.03
N ALA A 17 5.42 -17.25 -5.75
CA ALA A 17 6.69 -16.80 -5.20
C ALA A 17 6.42 -15.52 -4.43
N ASN A 18 6.69 -15.54 -3.12
CA ASN A 18 6.37 -14.45 -2.20
C ASN A 18 7.12 -13.19 -2.65
N ALA A 19 6.49 -12.37 -3.50
CA ALA A 19 6.75 -10.96 -3.47
C ALA A 19 6.48 -10.54 -2.02
N GLU A 20 7.51 -10.00 -1.37
CA GLU A 20 7.45 -9.68 0.06
C GLU A 20 7.56 -8.17 0.18
N LEU A 21 6.40 -7.51 0.22
CA LEU A 21 6.29 -6.12 0.56
C LEU A 21 6.56 -5.94 2.06
N THR A 22 7.77 -5.50 2.39
CA THR A 22 8.20 -5.36 3.79
C THR A 22 7.79 -4.02 4.36
N ILE A 23 7.26 -4.02 5.58
CA ILE A 23 6.97 -2.79 6.33
C ILE A 23 8.27 -2.25 6.92
N ILE A 24 8.69 -1.05 6.52
CA ILE A 24 9.85 -0.35 7.09
C ILE A 24 9.44 0.40 8.36
N SER A 25 8.36 1.16 8.31
CA SER A 25 7.89 1.99 9.43
C SER A 25 6.43 2.40 9.25
N THR A 26 5.79 2.75 10.36
CA THR A 26 4.46 3.35 10.40
C THR A 26 4.46 4.53 11.36
N ASN A 27 4.22 5.73 10.87
CA ASN A 27 4.26 6.94 11.70
C ASN A 27 3.49 8.09 11.06
N HIS A 28 3.00 9.01 11.90
CA HIS A 28 2.50 10.30 11.44
C HIS A 28 3.65 11.17 10.90
N ARG A 29 3.34 12.01 9.91
CA ARG A 29 4.28 12.95 9.27
C ARG A 29 3.57 14.25 8.91
N ASP A 30 4.17 15.35 9.34
CA ASP A 30 3.78 16.70 8.92
C ASP A 30 4.36 17.04 7.53
N ALA A 31 3.77 18.03 6.85
CA ALA A 31 4.14 18.48 5.51
C ALA A 31 5.60 18.89 5.43
N ASP A 32 6.14 19.46 6.52
CA ASP A 32 7.53 19.85 6.64
C ASP A 32 8.50 18.66 6.56
N SER A 33 8.06 17.45 6.93
CA SER A 33 8.85 16.21 6.79
C SER A 33 9.07 15.80 5.32
N PHE A 34 8.33 16.40 4.39
CA PHE A 34 8.48 16.16 2.95
C PHE A 34 9.35 17.20 2.26
N LYS A 35 9.60 18.35 2.90
CA LYS A 35 10.50 19.37 2.35
C LYS A 35 11.91 18.79 2.30
N ARG A 36 12.54 18.82 1.13
CA ARG A 36 13.93 18.40 0.97
C ARG A 36 14.83 19.60 0.77
N PHE A 37 16.05 19.49 1.28
CA PHE A 37 17.09 20.49 1.06
C PHE A 37 17.31 20.78 -0.43
N SER A 38 17.18 19.78 -1.31
CA SER A 38 17.28 19.96 -2.77
C SER A 38 16.20 20.88 -3.36
N GLU A 39 15.01 20.93 -2.75
CA GLU A 39 13.91 21.80 -3.22
C GLU A 39 14.25 23.28 -2.97
N PHE A 40 15.03 23.58 -1.93
CA PHE A 40 15.51 24.93 -1.64
C PHE A 40 16.39 25.50 -2.77
N PHE A 41 17.20 24.65 -3.42
CA PHE A 41 18.10 25.08 -4.51
C PHE A 41 17.44 25.03 -5.89
N THR A 42 16.43 24.17 -6.07
CA THR A 42 15.87 23.90 -7.40
C THR A 42 14.46 24.47 -7.59
N GLY A 43 13.76 24.82 -6.51
CA GLY A 43 12.36 25.22 -6.52
C GLY A 43 11.39 24.11 -6.96
N LYS A 44 11.88 22.88 -7.16
CA LYS A 44 11.09 21.75 -7.67
C LYS A 44 10.86 20.73 -6.56
N HIS A 45 9.62 20.28 -6.42
CA HIS A 45 9.27 19.19 -5.51
C HIS A 45 9.96 17.89 -5.93
N SER A 46 10.47 17.13 -4.96
CA SER A 46 11.03 15.81 -5.20
C SER A 46 10.56 14.81 -4.15
N ASP A 47 9.90 13.75 -4.60
CA ASP A 47 9.63 12.58 -3.75
C ASP A 47 10.90 11.79 -3.39
N GLY A 48 12.05 12.18 -3.96
CA GLY A 48 13.36 11.55 -3.79
C GLY A 48 13.30 10.04 -3.96
N ARG A 49 13.63 9.28 -2.91
CA ARG A 49 13.74 7.81 -2.97
C ARG A 49 12.41 7.05 -2.92
N TYR A 50 11.28 7.71 -2.67
CA TYR A 50 9.97 7.07 -2.53
C TYR A 50 9.11 7.28 -3.78
N SER A 51 8.27 6.29 -4.09
CA SER A 51 7.01 6.50 -4.80
C SER A 51 5.94 6.73 -3.75
N VAL A 52 5.25 7.87 -3.82
CA VAL A 52 4.33 8.33 -2.77
C VAL A 52 2.90 8.27 -3.27
N PHE A 53 2.02 7.68 -2.48
CA PHE A 53 0.60 7.52 -2.74
C PHE A 53 -0.17 8.07 -1.54
N ARG A 54 -1.15 8.94 -1.75
CA ARG A 54 -1.88 9.62 -0.68
C ARG A 54 -3.38 9.51 -0.93
N SER A 55 -4.18 9.29 0.13
CA SER A 55 -5.64 9.27 0.02
C SER A 55 -6.20 10.62 -0.42
N ASP A 56 -5.59 11.71 0.05
CA ASP A 56 -5.75 13.07 -0.49
C ASP A 56 -4.41 13.52 -1.08
N GLU A 57 -4.35 13.67 -2.40
CA GLU A 57 -3.13 14.04 -3.11
C GLU A 57 -2.64 15.46 -2.79
N THR A 58 -3.54 16.32 -2.31
CA THR A 58 -3.26 17.73 -2.03
C THR A 58 -2.75 17.95 -0.60
N SER A 59 -3.07 17.05 0.33
CA SER A 59 -2.62 17.10 1.73
C SER A 59 -1.41 16.20 1.96
N ARG A 60 -0.37 16.74 2.60
CA ARG A 60 0.85 15.99 2.96
C ARG A 60 0.84 15.53 4.42
N ASP A 61 -0.05 16.09 5.23
CA ASP A 61 -0.15 15.77 6.65
C ASP A 61 -0.95 14.49 6.81
N GLY A 62 -0.42 13.54 7.58
CA GLY A 62 -1.10 12.28 7.73
C GLY A 62 -0.30 11.15 8.35
N PHE A 63 -0.97 10.02 8.51
CA PHE A 63 -0.36 8.76 8.89
C PHE A 63 0.19 8.05 7.67
N TYR A 64 1.45 7.61 7.73
CA TYR A 64 2.12 6.96 6.61
C TYR A 64 2.64 5.57 6.95
N VAL A 65 2.47 4.65 6.00
CA VAL A 65 3.09 3.33 5.98
C VAL A 65 4.23 3.37 4.96
N SER A 66 5.46 3.17 5.42
CA SER A 66 6.64 3.04 4.58
C SER A 66 6.88 1.57 4.26
N LEU A 67 6.92 1.24 2.98
CA LEU A 67 7.06 -0.12 2.46
C LEU A 67 8.31 -0.27 1.60
N LEU A 68 8.84 -1.49 1.53
CA LEU A 68 9.95 -1.89 0.67
C LEU A 68 9.55 -3.11 -0.16
N ALA A 69 9.48 -2.95 -1.48
CA ALA A 69 9.39 -4.08 -2.40
C ALA A 69 10.77 -4.75 -2.52
N LYS A 70 10.87 -6.02 -2.10
CA LYS A 70 12.13 -6.79 -2.24
C LYS A 70 12.50 -7.01 -3.69
N ASP A 71 11.54 -7.44 -4.51
CA ASP A 71 11.71 -7.61 -5.95
C ASP A 71 11.33 -6.32 -6.71
N LYS A 72 12.25 -5.82 -7.54
CA LYS A 72 11.97 -4.66 -8.40
C LYS A 72 11.18 -5.06 -9.65
N SER A 73 11.26 -6.33 -10.06
CA SER A 73 10.69 -6.82 -11.33
C SER A 73 9.16 -6.76 -11.36
N ILE A 74 8.52 -6.76 -10.18
CA ILE A 74 7.08 -6.66 -10.04
C ILE A 74 6.55 -5.22 -10.23
N LEU A 75 7.37 -4.21 -9.94
CA LEU A 75 6.91 -2.81 -9.85
C LEU A 75 6.33 -2.27 -11.16
N PRO A 76 6.92 -2.53 -12.35
CA PRO A 76 6.36 -2.06 -13.61
C PRO A 76 5.01 -2.67 -13.98
N LYS A 77 4.59 -3.75 -13.28
CA LYS A 77 3.30 -4.40 -13.51
C LYS A 77 2.19 -3.82 -12.64
N VAL A 78 2.54 -3.02 -11.62
CA VAL A 78 1.58 -2.42 -10.71
C VAL A 78 0.87 -1.27 -11.42
N SER A 79 -0.46 -1.34 -11.48
CA SER A 79 -1.32 -0.27 -12.01
C SER A 79 -2.19 0.37 -10.94
N GLU A 80 -2.37 -0.26 -9.78
CA GLU A 80 -3.19 0.28 -8.69
C GLU A 80 -2.55 -0.03 -7.33
N VAL A 81 -2.71 0.91 -6.39
CA VAL A 81 -2.49 0.66 -4.96
C VAL A 81 -3.85 0.71 -4.27
N LYS A 82 -4.30 -0.43 -3.79
CA LYS A 82 -5.55 -0.54 -3.02
C LYS A 82 -5.25 -0.54 -1.54
N VAL A 83 -6.01 0.25 -0.78
CA VAL A 83 -5.91 0.34 0.67
C VAL A 83 -7.25 0.01 1.28
N GLN A 84 -7.25 -0.85 2.28
CA GLN A 84 -8.38 -1.10 3.16
C GLN A 84 -7.96 -0.82 4.59
N TYR A 85 -8.86 -0.26 5.39
CA TYR A 85 -8.54 0.11 6.76
C TYR A 85 -9.77 0.20 7.66
N VAL A 86 -9.51 0.14 8.96
CA VAL A 86 -10.49 0.35 10.04
C VAL A 86 -10.03 1.55 10.86
N LYS A 87 -10.96 2.47 11.14
CA LYS A 87 -10.70 3.65 11.98
C LYS A 87 -10.78 3.30 13.45
N SER A 88 -10.09 4.09 14.28
CA SER A 88 -10.27 3.99 15.74
C SER A 88 -11.74 4.24 16.11
N GLY A 89 -12.29 3.38 16.96
CA GLY A 89 -13.69 3.46 17.41
C GLY A 89 -14.74 3.01 16.40
N SER A 90 -14.36 2.49 15.23
CA SER A 90 -15.27 1.93 14.23
C SER A 90 -15.00 0.43 14.01
N GLN A 91 -16.02 -0.28 13.51
CA GLN A 91 -15.89 -1.65 12.97
C GLN A 91 -15.99 -1.68 11.44
N ASP A 92 -16.24 -0.53 10.82
CA ASP A 92 -16.42 -0.44 9.37
C ASP A 92 -15.07 -0.55 8.65
N ILE A 93 -15.06 -1.37 7.60
CA ILE A 93 -13.94 -1.45 6.67
C ILE A 93 -14.13 -0.38 5.60
N HIS A 94 -13.24 0.60 5.61
CA HIS A 94 -13.12 1.61 4.58
C HIS A 94 -12.11 1.18 3.52
N SER A 95 -12.24 1.71 2.30
CA SER A 95 -11.27 1.46 1.23
C SER A 95 -11.12 2.62 0.27
N PHE A 96 -9.93 2.76 -0.30
CA PHE A 96 -9.66 3.60 -1.46
C PHE A 96 -8.65 2.93 -2.37
N THR A 97 -8.69 3.28 -3.65
CA THR A 97 -7.75 2.77 -4.67
C THR A 97 -7.11 3.96 -5.38
N LEU A 98 -5.79 3.92 -5.53
CA LEU A 98 -5.01 4.96 -6.17
C LEU A 98 -4.42 4.42 -7.48
N PRO A 99 -4.62 5.10 -8.62
CA PRO A 99 -4.01 4.68 -9.87
C PRO A 99 -2.50 4.88 -9.83
N VAL A 100 -1.76 3.99 -10.49
CA VAL A 100 -0.31 4.04 -10.63
C VAL A 100 0.03 4.28 -12.09
N ILE A 101 0.57 5.47 -12.38
CA ILE A 101 1.07 5.80 -13.71
C ILE A 101 2.45 5.14 -13.93
N GLU A 102 3.34 5.27 -12.94
CA GLU A 102 4.67 4.66 -12.98
C GLU A 102 5.14 4.30 -11.56
N LEU A 103 5.53 3.04 -11.35
CA LEU A 103 6.17 2.58 -10.13
C LEU A 103 7.54 1.98 -10.43
N ASN A 104 8.59 2.74 -10.18
CA ASN A 104 9.98 2.38 -10.50
C ASN A 104 10.92 2.40 -9.28
N LYS A 105 10.42 2.80 -8.10
CA LYS A 105 11.17 2.85 -6.85
C LYS A 105 10.73 1.73 -5.91
N LYS A 106 11.70 1.02 -5.33
CA LYS A 106 11.45 -0.05 -4.34
C LYS A 106 10.80 0.45 -3.06
N ARG A 107 11.06 1.70 -2.69
CA ARG A 107 10.49 2.30 -1.49
C ARG A 107 9.16 2.95 -1.86
N ILE A 108 8.11 2.49 -1.21
CA ILE A 108 6.75 2.94 -1.41
C ILE A 108 6.30 3.61 -0.12
N LEU A 109 5.60 4.73 -0.24
CA LEU A 109 5.07 5.45 0.91
C LEU A 109 3.57 5.65 0.67
N VAL A 110 2.73 5.01 1.48
CA VAL A 110 1.27 5.10 1.38
C VAL A 110 0.76 5.93 2.55
N GLY A 111 0.06 7.01 2.26
CA GLY A 111 -0.44 7.98 3.22
C GLY A 111 -1.95 7.97 3.34
N PHE A 112 -2.41 7.92 4.59
CA PHE A 112 -3.74 8.33 5.00
C PHE A 112 -3.63 9.82 5.33
N THR A 113 -4.09 10.68 4.42
CA THR A 113 -3.88 12.14 4.45
C THR A 113 -5.20 12.89 4.28
N GLY A 114 -5.19 14.14 4.75
CA GLY A 114 -6.35 15.04 4.70
C GLY A 114 -7.40 14.77 5.78
N GLY A 115 -8.14 15.81 6.15
CA GLY A 115 -9.26 15.71 7.09
C GLY A 115 -8.85 15.18 8.46
N GLU A 116 -9.44 14.06 8.89
CA GLU A 116 -9.18 13.50 10.23
C GLU A 116 -7.75 13.00 10.41
N TRP A 117 -7.01 12.72 9.33
CA TRP A 117 -5.65 12.18 9.40
C TRP A 117 -4.58 13.23 9.69
N GLU A 118 -4.91 14.51 9.56
CA GLU A 118 -3.96 15.61 9.81
C GLU A 118 -3.60 15.72 11.30
N SER A 119 -4.46 15.23 12.19
CA SER A 119 -4.17 15.16 13.61
C SER A 119 -3.10 14.10 13.92
N GLY A 120 -2.08 14.49 14.69
CA GLY A 120 -0.96 13.60 15.07
C GLY A 120 -1.36 12.32 15.82
N ASP A 121 -2.52 12.33 16.49
CA ASP A 121 -3.05 11.17 17.22
C ASP A 121 -3.91 10.26 16.34
N SER A 122 -4.26 10.69 15.13
CA SER A 122 -5.13 9.97 14.22
C SER A 122 -4.37 8.91 13.43
N HIS A 123 -4.79 7.66 13.55
CA HIS A 123 -4.21 6.53 12.83
C HIS A 123 -5.24 5.39 12.64
N PRO A 124 -5.14 4.62 11.54
CA PRO A 124 -5.95 3.43 11.37
C PRO A 124 -5.53 2.35 12.37
N VAL A 125 -6.49 1.66 12.98
CA VAL A 125 -6.22 0.58 13.93
C VAL A 125 -5.87 -0.73 13.24
N ALA A 126 -6.43 -0.96 12.05
CA ALA A 126 -6.07 -2.07 11.18
C ALA A 126 -6.04 -1.58 9.73
N TRP A 127 -5.13 -2.13 8.92
CA TRP A 127 -5.01 -1.79 7.51
C TRP A 127 -4.39 -2.93 6.69
N LYS A 128 -4.73 -2.96 5.40
CA LYS A 128 -4.11 -3.78 4.36
C LYS A 128 -3.87 -2.94 3.12
N ILE A 129 -2.68 -3.07 2.54
CA ILE A 129 -2.23 -2.38 1.33
C ILE A 129 -1.88 -3.45 0.30
N GLU A 130 -2.48 -3.37 -0.89
CA GLU A 130 -2.27 -4.30 -1.99
C GLU A 130 -1.74 -3.54 -3.21
N LEU A 131 -0.71 -4.09 -3.85
CA LEU A 131 -0.24 -3.67 -5.17
C LEU A 131 -0.93 -4.56 -6.21
N LEU A 132 -1.71 -3.96 -7.10
CA LEU A 132 -2.52 -4.71 -8.08
C LEU A 132 -2.01 -4.49 -9.51
N ASP A 133 -2.18 -5.51 -10.36
CA ASP A 133 -1.97 -5.39 -11.80
C ASP A 133 -3.17 -4.76 -12.51
N SER A 134 -3.06 -4.58 -13.83
CA SER A 134 -4.09 -3.98 -14.69
C SER A 134 -5.39 -4.78 -14.78
N SER A 135 -5.41 -6.00 -14.25
CA SER A 135 -6.61 -6.84 -14.09
C SER A 135 -7.14 -6.80 -12.65
N SER A 136 -6.69 -5.84 -11.84
CA SER A 136 -6.96 -5.70 -10.40
C SER A 136 -6.60 -6.95 -9.59
N LYS A 137 -5.65 -7.77 -10.07
CA LYS A 137 -5.18 -8.95 -9.36
C LYS A 137 -4.04 -8.55 -8.41
N PRO A 138 -4.05 -9.01 -7.15
CA PRO A 138 -2.95 -8.77 -6.22
C PRO A 138 -1.64 -9.37 -6.72
N ILE A 139 -0.62 -8.52 -6.81
CA ILE A 139 0.77 -8.89 -7.10
C ILE A 139 1.54 -9.11 -5.79
N ASP A 140 1.34 -8.20 -4.83
CA ASP A 140 2.01 -8.17 -3.53
C ASP A 140 1.15 -7.40 -2.52
N SER A 141 1.36 -7.61 -1.22
CA SER A 141 0.60 -6.93 -0.17
C SER A 141 1.35 -6.83 1.15
N ALA A 142 0.98 -5.84 1.96
CA ALA A 142 1.40 -5.69 3.34
C ALA A 142 0.20 -5.33 4.21
N GLN A 143 0.22 -5.72 5.48
CA GLN A 143 -0.89 -5.45 6.40
C GLN A 143 -0.41 -5.23 7.83
N SER A 144 -1.20 -4.49 8.61
CA SER A 144 -1.01 -4.37 10.06
C SER A 144 -1.26 -5.70 10.76
N PHE A 145 -0.70 -5.87 11.95
CA PHE A 145 -0.93 -7.04 12.81
C PHE A 145 -2.43 -7.32 13.03
N LEU A 146 -3.23 -6.31 13.41
CA LEU A 146 -4.66 -6.48 13.69
C LEU A 146 -5.51 -6.86 12.46
N TRP A 147 -4.97 -6.80 11.25
CA TRP A 147 -5.70 -7.22 10.05
C TRP A 147 -5.67 -8.75 9.83
N SER A 148 -4.70 -9.45 10.42
CA SER A 148 -4.58 -10.92 10.34
C SER A 148 -5.34 -11.68 11.41
N GLU A 149 -5.90 -10.97 12.40
CA GLU A 149 -6.61 -11.56 13.55
C GLU A 149 -8.10 -11.80 13.25
#